data_AF-A0A1F5AZH1-F1
#
_entry.id   AF-A0A1F5AZH1-F1
#
_cell.length_a   1.000
_cell.length_b   1.000
_cell.length_c   1.000
_cell.angle_alpha   90.00
_cell.angle_beta   90.00
_cell.angle_gamma   90.00
#
_symmetry.space_group_name_H-M   'P 1'
#
loop_
_entity.id
_entity.type
_entity.pdbx_description
1 polymer ?
#
loop_
_entity_poly.entity_id
_entity_poly.type
_entity_poly.pdbx_seq_one_letter_code
_entity_poly.pdbx_strand_id
1 'polypeptide(L)' 'MAVSITAYTAASILGPLIVFGGGGYYIGTYFGGGKVFLFVGIGIAFIATNTLQFFKIRALLRKMDRESGKNAGNQ' A
#
# COMPACT_ATOMS: atom_id res chain seq x y z
N MET A 1 -14.26 -4.58 -14.57
CA MET A 1 -12.83 -4.22 -14.62
C MET A 1 -12.51 -2.94 -13.84
N ALA A 2 -13.22 -1.82 -14.06
CA ALA A 2 -12.94 -0.58 -13.31
C ALA A 2 -13.11 -0.76 -11.79
N VAL A 3 -14.23 -1.34 -11.34
CA VAL A 3 -14.53 -1.56 -9.91
C VAL A 3 -13.48 -2.43 -9.21
N SER A 4 -12.99 -3.48 -9.86
CA SER A 4 -11.95 -4.37 -9.31
C SER A 4 -10.61 -3.66 -9.16
N ILE A 5 -10.23 -2.80 -10.12
CA ILE A 5 -9.00 -2.00 -10.04
C ILE A 5 -9.13 -0.96 -8.93
N THR A 6 -10.27 -0.25 -8.87
CA THR A 6 -10.54 0.74 -7.82
C THR A 6 -10.53 0.12 -6.43
N ALA A 7 -11.20 -1.03 -6.24
CA ALA A 7 -11.20 -1.75 -4.97
C ALA A 7 -9.79 -2.21 -4.56
N TYR A 8 -8.99 -2.66 -5.53
CA TYR A 8 -7.62 -3.11 -5.28
C TYR A 8 -6.69 -1.95 -4.88
N THR A 9 -6.82 -0.80 -5.54
CA THR A 9 -6.10 0.43 -5.21
C THR A 9 -6.54 0.96 -3.85
N ALA A 10 -7.85 1.00 -3.59
CA ALA A 10 -8.42 1.42 -2.32
C ALA A 10 -7.93 0.53 -1.17
N ALA A 11 -7.97 -0.81 -1.32
CA ALA A 11 -7.45 -1.73 -0.31
C ALA A 11 -5.94 -1.56 -0.05
N SER A 12 -5.17 -1.24 -1.09
CA SER A 12 -3.73 -1.02 -0.98
C SER A 12 -3.38 0.29 -0.26
N ILE A 13 -4.30 1.26 -0.22
CA ILE A 13 -4.16 2.53 0.51
C ILE A 13 -4.74 2.39 1.93
N LEU A 14 -5.96 1.87 2.04
CA LEU A 14 -6.70 1.72 3.30
C LEU A 14 -6.04 0.69 4.23
N GLY A 15 -5.48 -0.40 3.71
CA GLY A 15 -4.84 -1.43 4.51
C GLY A 15 -3.72 -0.88 5.41
N PRO A 16 -2.69 -0.24 4.86
CA PRO A 16 -1.65 0.41 5.67
C PRO A 16 -2.21 1.52 6.55
N LEU A 17 -3.16 2.32 6.07
CA LEU A 17 -3.75 3.41 6.85
C LEU A 17 -4.45 2.89 8.11
N ILE A 18 -5.18 1.78 8.01
CA ILE A 18 -5.86 1.14 9.14
C ILE A 18 -4.85 0.50 10.09
N VAL A 19 -3.82 -0.19 9.56
CA VAL A 19 -2.80 -0.87 10.39
C VAL A 19 -1.96 0.14 11.16
N PHE A 20 -1.41 1.15 10.47
CA PHE A 20 -0.52 2.13 11.09
C PHE A 20 -1.28 3.26 11.79
N GLY A 21 -2.42 3.70 11.27
CA GLY A 21 -3.28 4.68 11.91
C GLY A 21 -3.98 4.11 13.15
N GLY A 22 -4.53 2.90 13.05
CA GLY A 22 -5.11 2.17 14.18
C GLY A 22 -4.06 1.81 15.24
N GLY A 23 -2.90 1.29 14.82
CA GLY A 23 -1.77 1.02 15.72
C GLY A 23 -1.22 2.28 16.40
N GLY A 24 -1.07 3.37 15.65
CA GLY A 24 -0.64 4.67 16.18
C GLY A 24 -1.64 5.27 17.16
N TYR A 25 -2.95 5.10 16.91
CA TYR A 25 -4.00 5.50 17.84
C TYR A 25 -3.94 4.67 19.14
N TYR A 26 -3.82 3.35 19.04
CA TYR A 26 -3.74 2.44 20.19
C TYR A 26 -2.51 2.71 21.06
N ILE A 27 -1.34 2.91 20.44
CA ILE A 27 -0.10 3.28 21.14
C ILE A 27 -0.22 4.68 21.77
N GLY A 28 -0.82 5.63 21.05
CA GLY A 28 -1.04 6.99 21.53
C GLY A 28 -2.01 7.07 22.71
N THR A 29 -2.96 6.14 22.83
CA THR A 29 -3.87 6.05 23.99
C THR A 29 -3.17 5.50 25.23
N TYR A 30 -2.20 4.59 25.07
CA TYR A 30 -1.43 4.02 26.18
C TYR A 30 -0.33 4.94 26.72
N PHE A 31 0.29 5.77 25.89
CA PHE A 31 1.46 6.58 26.26
C PHE A 31 1.17 8.08 26.50
N GLY A 32 -0.10 8.53 26.46
CA GLY A 32 -0.49 9.90 26.79
C GLY A 32 -0.05 11.00 25.79
N GLY A 33 0.70 10.65 24.74
CA GLY A 33 1.17 11.56 23.68
C GLY A 33 0.24 11.68 22.46
N GLY A 34 -1.07 11.54 22.65
CA GLY A 34 -2.05 11.07 21.65
C GLY A 34 -2.10 11.74 20.28
N LYS A 35 -1.62 12.99 20.11
CA LYS A 35 -1.61 13.66 18.79
C LYS A 35 -0.30 13.45 18.02
N VAL A 36 0.84 13.46 18.69
CA VAL A 36 2.16 13.31 18.05
C VAL A 36 2.31 11.91 17.47
N PHE A 37 1.92 10.88 18.24
CA PHE A 37 1.95 9.49 17.78
C PHE A 37 1.01 9.22 16.61
N LEU A 38 -0.12 9.93 16.53
CA LEU A 38 -1.05 9.82 15.41
C LEU A 38 -0.44 10.40 14.13
N PHE A 39 0.18 11.58 14.18
CA PHE A 39 0.86 12.17 13.01
C PHE A 39 2.08 11.35 12.57
N VAL A 40 2.87 10.84 13.52
CA VAL A 40 3.99 9.94 13.21
C VAL A 40 3.48 8.63 12.62
N GLY A 41 2.40 8.06 13.15
CA GLY A 41 1.74 6.88 12.62
C GLY A 41 1.23 7.08 11.18
N ILE A 42 0.59 8.22 10.89
CA ILE A 42 0.16 8.58 9.53
C ILE A 42 1.37 8.76 8.60
N GLY A 43 2.45 9.41 9.06
CA GLY A 43 3.68 9.58 8.28
C GLY A 43 4.33 8.24 7.92
N ILE A 44 4.43 7.32 8.89
CA ILE A 44 4.94 5.96 8.66
C ILE A 44 3.99 5.19 7.72
N ALA A 45 2.67 5.31 7.90
CA ALA A 45 1.68 4.71 7.01
C ALA A 45 1.85 5.19 5.56
N PHE A 46 2.09 6.48 5.37
CA PHE A 46 2.28 7.09 4.06
C PHE A 46 3.54 6.56 3.37
N ILE A 47 4.67 6.50 4.09
CA ILE A 47 5.93 5.96 3.59
C ILE A 47 5.75 4.48 3.24
N ALA A 48 5.19 3.68 4.16
CA ALA A 48 4.95 2.26 3.94
C ALA A 48 4.06 2.01 2.72
N THR A 49 2.96 2.76 2.58
CA THR A 49 2.05 2.65 1.42
C THR A 49 2.77 2.97 0.11
N ASN A 50 3.57 4.04 0.08
CA ASN A 50 4.35 4.42 -1.11
C ASN A 50 5.38 3.34 -1.48
N THR A 51 6.11 2.81 -0.50
CA THR A 51 7.06 1.73 -0.73
C THR A 51 6.36 0.47 -1.27
N LEU A 52 5.22 0.09 -0.67
CA LEU A 52 4.47 -1.09 -1.08
C LEU A 52 3.87 -0.95 -2.47
N GLN A 53 3.32 0.24 -2.80
CA GLN A 53 2.87 0.56 -4.16
C GLN A 53 4.02 0.47 -5.16
N PHE A 54 5.19 1.02 -4.84
CA PHE A 54 6.35 0.97 -5.73
C PHE A 54 6.78 -0.46 -6.05
N PHE A 55 6.86 -1.34 -5.04
CA PHE A 55 7.16 -2.75 -5.25
C PHE A 55 6.07 -3.48 -6.05
N LYS A 56 4.79 -3.18 -5.80
CA LYS A 56 3.65 -3.77 -6.54
C LYS A 56 3.65 -3.37 -8.01
N ILE A 57 3.90 -2.11 -8.32
CA ILE A 57 4.00 -1.61 -9.70
C ILE A 57 5.18 -2.29 -10.40
N ARG A 58 6.34 -2.40 -9.73
CA ARG A 58 7.49 -3.15 -10.27
C ARG A 58 7.16 -4.62 -10.55
N ALA A 59 6.42 -5.28 -9.66
CA ALA A 59 6.01 -6.67 -9.84
C ALA A 59 5.01 -6.82 -11.00
N LEU A 60 4.05 -5.90 -11.15
CA LEU A 60 3.11 -5.87 -12.26
C LEU A 60 3.83 -5.65 -13.60
N LEU A 61 4.73 -4.68 -13.67
CA LEU A 61 5.53 -4.41 -14.88
C LEU A 61 6.35 -5.64 -15.28
N ARG A 62 7.00 -6.33 -14.34
CA ARG A 62 7.73 -7.58 -14.62
C ARG A 62 6.85 -8.72 -15.12
N LYS A 63 5.60 -8.82 -14.62
CA LYS A 63 4.64 -9.83 -15.09
C LYS A 63 4.15 -9.51 -16.50
N MET A 64 3.83 -8.25 -16.78
CA MET A 64 3.47 -7.79 -18.13
C MET A 64 4.58 -8.06 -19.14
N ASP A 65 5.84 -7.77 -18.79
CA ASP A 65 6.98 -7.99 -19.69
C ASP A 65 7.18 -9.48 -20.02
N ARG A 66 6.98 -10.36 -19.03
CA ARG A 66 7.01 -11.81 -19.22
C ARG A 66 5.87 -12.33 -20.08
N GLU A 67 4.65 -11.81 -19.91
CA GLU A 67 3.50 -12.22 -20.73
C GLU A 67 3.60 -11.70 -22.16
N SER A 68 4.11 -10.47 -22.35
CA SER A 68 4.35 -9.88 -23.67
C SER A 68 5.42 -10.65 -24.44
N GLY A 69 6.55 -11.00 -23.81
CA GLY A 69 7.59 -11.82 -24.44
C GLY A 69 7.14 -13.25 -24.76
N LYS A 70 6.25 -13.83 -23.96
CA LYS A 70 5.71 -15.19 -24.19
C LYS A 70 4.70 -15.24 -25.35
N ASN A 71 3.95 -14.17 -25.59
CA ASN A 71 3.06 -14.05 -26.74
C ASN A 71 3.78 -13.68 -28.05
N ALA A 72 4.95 -13.03 -27.97
CA ALA A 72 5.76 -12.69 -29.14
C ALA A 72 6.59 -13.87 -29.68
N GLY A 73 6.94 -14.86 -28.85
CA GLY A 73 7.68 -16.06 -29.26
C GLY A 73 6.82 -17.24 -29.70
N ASN A 74 5.48 -17.10 -29.69
CA ASN A 74 4.53 -18.16 -30.04
C ASN A 74 3.69 -17.81 -31.29
N GLN A 75 4.19 -16.89 -32.12
CA GLN A 75 3.70 -16.60 -33.47
C GLN A 75 4.74 -17.02 -34.51
#